data_AF-S5SXN5-F1
#
_entry.id   AF-S5SXN5-F1
#
_cell.length_a   1.000
_cell.length_b   1.000
_cell.length_c   1.000
_cell.angle_alpha   90.00
_cell.angle_beta   90.00
_cell.angle_gamma   90.00
#
_symmetry.space_group_name_H-M   'P 1'
#
loop_
_entity.id
_entity.type
_entity.pdbx_description
1 polymer ?
#
loop_
_entity_poly.entity_id
_entity_poly.type
_entity_poly.pdbx_seq_one_letter_code
_entity_poly.pdbx_strand_id
1 'polypeptide(L)'
;MIRPTLAIVAVSAACALVACGEQETQATGEAPDTTAAVGPSTSTVVSTSVVTVTENAPAENTEPTVSDPTTTAAPAGPSVEERCELGRLTSDIDTPELDVVSYCDGEWAKIGKNQTDWIVRIHWDGSRWVQPEFDGEKRMGMTQGCYLRESFADIGLPPAELTTPYCEAGDVIY
;
A
#
# COMPACT_ATOMS: atom_id res chain seq x y z
N MET A 1 -36.32 -34.19 -5.96
CA MET A 1 -35.34 -35.29 -5.85
C MET A 1 -34.86 -35.63 -7.24
N ILE A 2 -33.54 -35.72 -7.44
CA ILE A 2 -32.74 -36.50 -8.41
C ILE A 2 -31.44 -35.70 -8.65
N ARG A 3 -30.37 -36.12 -7.98
CA ARG A 3 -28.99 -35.73 -8.25
C ARG A 3 -28.45 -36.63 -9.36
N PRO A 4 -27.76 -36.12 -10.39
CA PRO A 4 -26.87 -36.96 -11.18
C PRO A 4 -25.47 -36.92 -10.56
N THR A 5 -25.13 -38.02 -9.89
CA THR A 5 -23.76 -38.42 -9.56
C THR A 5 -23.02 -38.70 -10.87
N LEU A 6 -21.92 -38.02 -11.14
CA LEU A 6 -20.92 -38.49 -12.10
C LEU A 6 -19.55 -38.46 -11.43
N ALA A 7 -19.10 -39.64 -11.04
CA ALA A 7 -17.69 -39.95 -10.81
C ALA A 7 -16.97 -40.01 -12.16
N ILE A 8 -15.69 -39.62 -12.23
CA ILE A 8 -14.65 -40.18 -13.12
C ILE A 8 -13.29 -39.59 -12.71
N VAL A 9 -12.49 -40.42 -12.03
CA VAL A 9 -11.19 -41.00 -12.47
C VAL A 9 -9.98 -40.12 -12.11
N ALA A 10 -9.31 -40.52 -11.04
CA ALA A 10 -7.94 -40.13 -10.74
C ALA A 10 -6.98 -40.81 -11.74
N VAL A 11 -6.11 -40.04 -12.38
CA VAL A 11 -4.91 -40.54 -13.04
C VAL A 11 -3.71 -39.85 -12.40
N SER A 12 -3.11 -40.56 -11.45
CA SER A 12 -1.80 -40.29 -10.88
C SER A 12 -0.72 -40.64 -11.90
N ALA A 13 0.00 -39.63 -12.38
CA ALA A 13 1.22 -39.81 -13.16
C ALA A 13 2.41 -39.23 -12.38
N ALA A 14 3.10 -40.11 -11.66
CA ALA A 14 4.41 -39.82 -11.08
C ALA A 14 5.44 -39.76 -12.22
N CYS A 15 6.00 -38.57 -12.48
CA CYS A 15 7.23 -38.43 -13.25
C CYS A 15 8.41 -38.27 -12.29
N ALA A 16 9.35 -39.20 -12.41
CA ALA A 16 10.56 -39.29 -11.63
C ALA A 16 11.43 -38.03 -11.77
N LEU A 17 11.85 -37.46 -10.63
CA LEU A 17 12.89 -36.45 -10.57
C LEU A 17 14.23 -37.11 -10.91
N VAL A 18 14.72 -36.84 -12.11
CA VAL A 18 16.13 -37.02 -12.47
C VAL A 18 16.94 -36.00 -11.66
N ALA A 19 17.65 -36.48 -10.64
CA ALA A 19 18.71 -35.76 -9.98
C ALA A 19 19.96 -35.80 -10.89
N CYS A 20 20.38 -34.64 -11.39
CA CYS A 20 21.70 -34.41 -11.96
C CYS A 20 22.08 -32.95 -11.78
N GLY A 21 23.13 -32.69 -11.00
CA GLY A 21 23.87 -31.43 -11.05
C GLY A 21 24.03 -30.70 -9.73
N GLU A 22 24.65 -31.32 -8.73
CA GLU A 22 25.46 -30.58 -7.76
C GLU A 22 26.64 -29.95 -8.53
N GLN A 23 26.69 -28.63 -8.62
CA GLN A 23 27.95 -27.93 -8.90
C GLN A 23 28.43 -27.29 -7.61
N GLU A 24 29.51 -27.87 -7.10
CA GLU A 24 30.28 -27.42 -5.96
C GLU A 24 30.82 -26.01 -6.19
N THR A 25 30.50 -25.15 -5.23
CA THR A 25 31.19 -23.91 -4.88
C THR A 25 32.70 -24.07 -4.96
N GLN A 26 33.36 -23.32 -5.83
CA GLN A 26 34.80 -23.17 -5.82
C GLN A 26 35.16 -21.78 -5.29
N ALA A 27 35.52 -21.75 -4.01
CA ALA A 27 36.12 -20.59 -3.35
C ALA A 27 37.63 -20.57 -3.62
N THR A 28 38.12 -19.47 -4.18
CA THR A 28 39.51 -18.99 -4.16
C THR A 28 39.41 -17.57 -4.72
N GLY A 29 39.91 -16.50 -4.12
CA GLY A 29 40.78 -16.26 -3.00
C GLY A 29 41.18 -14.78 -3.14
N GLU A 30 41.50 -14.14 -2.02
CA GLU A 30 42.45 -13.02 -1.86
C GLU A 30 41.95 -12.07 -0.77
N ALA A 31 42.61 -12.21 0.38
CA ALA A 31 42.69 -11.16 1.38
C ALA A 31 43.47 -9.98 0.81
N PRO A 32 43.16 -8.77 1.26
CA PRO A 32 44.23 -7.95 1.82
C PRO A 32 43.94 -7.60 3.28
N ASP A 33 44.88 -7.99 4.13
CA ASP A 33 45.23 -7.32 5.37
C ASP A 33 45.38 -5.81 5.10
N THR A 34 44.70 -4.94 5.86
CA THR A 34 45.35 -3.77 6.48
C THR A 34 44.53 -3.30 7.70
N THR A 35 45.29 -3.04 8.76
CA THR A 35 44.94 -2.73 10.14
C THR A 35 44.60 -1.25 10.40
N ALA A 36 43.96 -1.01 11.56
CA ALA A 36 43.81 0.24 12.33
C ALA A 36 42.55 1.09 12.01
N ALA A 37 41.82 1.70 12.96
CA ALA A 37 42.10 1.99 14.36
C ALA A 37 40.79 2.12 15.18
N VAL A 38 40.94 1.88 16.47
CA VAL A 38 40.09 2.20 17.63
C VAL A 38 39.26 3.49 17.55
N GLY A 39 38.04 3.41 18.08
CA GLY A 39 37.33 4.55 18.66
C GLY A 39 35.92 4.18 19.16
N PRO A 40 35.69 3.99 20.48
CA PRO A 40 34.35 3.99 21.04
C PRO A 40 33.89 5.45 21.22
N SER A 41 32.89 5.87 20.47
CA SER A 41 32.16 7.12 20.77
C SER A 41 30.87 6.80 21.48
N THR A 42 30.95 6.92 22.79
CA THR A 42 29.85 6.86 23.75
C THR A 42 29.19 8.24 23.86
N SER A 43 27.85 8.23 23.82
CA SER A 43 26.91 9.19 24.40
C SER A 43 26.96 10.67 23.99
N THR A 44 25.77 11.25 23.74
CA THR A 44 25.19 12.30 24.60
C THR A 44 23.74 12.56 24.18
N VAL A 45 22.80 12.26 25.08
CA VAL A 45 21.44 12.80 25.07
C VAL A 45 21.47 14.22 25.64
N VAL A 46 20.88 15.18 24.95
CA VAL A 46 20.68 16.54 25.46
C VAL A 46 19.20 16.75 25.74
N SER A 47 18.84 16.57 27.01
CA SER A 47 17.65 17.20 27.61
C SER A 47 17.98 18.66 27.89
N THR A 48 17.16 19.58 27.41
CA THR A 48 17.13 20.96 27.93
C THR A 48 15.72 21.24 28.43
N SER A 49 15.63 21.48 29.73
CA SER A 49 14.43 21.94 30.43
C SER A 49 14.59 23.42 30.82
N VAL A 50 13.43 24.01 31.10
CA VAL A 50 13.11 25.26 31.82
C VAL A 50 13.34 26.61 31.13
N VAL A 51 12.23 27.31 30.88
CA VAL A 51 12.06 28.69 31.36
C VAL A 51 10.66 28.81 31.99
N THR A 52 10.63 29.03 33.30
CA THR A 52 9.49 29.48 34.08
C THR A 52 9.38 31.01 33.94
N VAL A 53 8.20 31.52 33.61
CA VAL A 53 7.81 32.89 33.95
C VAL A 53 6.52 32.81 34.78
N THR A 54 6.58 33.49 35.91
CA THR A 54 5.66 33.48 37.04
C THR A 54 4.79 34.73 37.04
N GLU A 55 3.58 34.61 37.61
CA GLU A 55 2.66 35.66 38.12
C GLU A 55 1.92 36.55 37.08
N ASN A 56 0.64 36.89 37.21
CA ASN A 56 -0.34 36.76 38.30
C ASN A 56 -1.77 36.79 37.73
N ALA A 57 -2.70 36.10 38.39
CA ALA A 57 -4.16 36.17 38.19
C ALA A 57 -4.73 37.47 38.82
N PRO A 58 -5.99 37.92 38.57
CA PRO A 58 -7.22 37.15 38.80
C PRO A 58 -8.35 37.31 37.75
N ALA A 59 -9.34 36.43 37.96
CA ALA A 59 -10.59 36.17 37.25
C ALA A 59 -11.39 37.36 36.68
N GLU A 60 -11.97 37.17 35.49
CA GLU A 60 -13.33 37.64 35.21
C GLU A 60 -14.03 36.82 34.11
N ASN A 61 -15.00 36.03 34.56
CA ASN A 61 -16.23 35.58 33.91
C ASN A 61 -16.56 36.11 32.48
N THR A 62 -16.53 35.26 31.46
CA THR A 62 -17.50 35.30 30.34
C THR A 62 -17.58 33.94 29.62
N GLU A 63 -18.56 33.13 30.00
CA GLU A 63 -19.27 32.20 29.10
C GLU A 63 -20.71 32.75 28.99
N PRO A 64 -21.50 32.55 27.92
CA PRO A 64 -21.25 31.85 26.65
C PRO A 64 -21.39 32.76 25.43
N THR A 65 -20.84 32.35 24.29
CA THR A 65 -21.47 32.68 23.00
C THR A 65 -21.65 31.38 22.26
N VAL A 66 -22.84 30.81 22.44
CA VAL A 66 -23.42 29.81 21.54
C VAL A 66 -23.66 30.54 20.22
N SER A 67 -22.68 30.47 19.31
CA SER A 67 -22.96 30.63 17.89
C SER A 67 -23.27 29.25 17.37
N ASP A 68 -24.57 28.99 17.24
CA ASP A 68 -25.11 27.92 16.41
C ASP A 68 -24.98 28.38 14.95
N PRO A 69 -24.17 27.71 14.10
CA PRO A 69 -24.43 27.72 12.68
C PRO A 69 -25.21 26.44 12.38
N THR A 70 -26.54 26.53 12.38
CA THR A 70 -27.37 25.69 11.52
C THR A 70 -27.09 26.10 10.06
N THR A 71 -25.86 25.86 9.61
CA THR A 71 -25.55 25.66 8.20
C THR A 71 -26.03 24.25 7.93
N THR A 72 -27.16 24.12 7.25
CA THR A 72 -27.52 22.88 6.58
C THR A 72 -26.42 22.61 5.55
N ALA A 73 -25.39 21.89 6.00
CA ALA A 73 -24.37 21.35 5.12
C ALA A 73 -25.08 20.47 4.10
N ALA A 74 -24.74 20.66 2.82
CA ALA A 74 -24.95 19.60 1.83
C ALA A 74 -24.51 18.27 2.44
N PRO A 75 -25.15 17.12 2.13
CA PRO A 75 -24.73 15.85 2.70
C PRO A 75 -23.23 15.71 2.46
N ALA A 76 -22.46 15.87 3.52
CA ALA A 76 -21.03 15.69 3.45
C ALA A 76 -20.87 14.22 3.06
N GLY A 77 -20.10 13.97 2.00
CA GLY A 77 -19.68 12.61 1.70
C GLY A 77 -19.03 11.96 2.92
N PRO A 78 -18.77 10.65 2.86
CA PRO A 78 -18.09 9.95 3.95
C PRO A 78 -16.77 10.66 4.32
N SER A 79 -16.41 10.63 5.60
CA SER A 79 -15.14 11.16 6.08
C SER A 79 -13.96 10.43 5.43
N VAL A 80 -12.75 10.98 5.53
CA VAL A 80 -11.54 10.28 5.03
C VAL A 80 -11.36 8.96 5.77
N GLU A 81 -11.56 8.95 7.09
CA GLU A 81 -11.46 7.77 7.93
C GLU A 81 -12.45 6.69 7.49
N GLU A 82 -13.72 7.04 7.28
CA GLU A 82 -14.76 6.13 6.78
C GLU A 82 -14.44 5.62 5.37
N ARG A 83 -13.82 6.45 4.52
CA ARG A 83 -13.35 6.02 3.20
C ARG A 83 -12.17 5.05 3.29
N CYS A 84 -11.31 5.18 4.30
CA CYS A 84 -10.12 4.35 4.48
C CYS A 84 -10.37 3.04 5.24
N GLU A 85 -11.61 2.73 5.63
CA GLU A 85 -11.96 1.48 6.28
C GLU A 85 -11.85 0.28 5.33
N LEU A 86 -11.00 -0.70 5.66
CA LEU A 86 -10.73 -1.89 4.81
C LEU A 86 -12.01 -2.51 4.22
N GLY A 87 -13.06 -2.68 5.02
CA GLY A 87 -14.31 -3.28 4.57
C GLY A 87 -15.01 -2.51 3.45
N ARG A 88 -14.89 -1.18 3.44
CA ARG A 88 -15.41 -0.34 2.36
C ARG A 88 -14.58 -0.50 1.09
N LEU A 89 -13.25 -0.43 1.22
CA LEU A 89 -12.35 -0.54 0.07
C LEU A 89 -12.57 -1.86 -0.65
N THR A 90 -12.62 -2.98 0.07
CA THR A 90 -12.78 -4.31 -0.53
C THR A 90 -14.17 -4.58 -1.07
N SER A 91 -15.21 -4.00 -0.46
CA SER A 91 -16.58 -4.10 -0.96
C SER A 91 -16.77 -3.31 -2.25
N ASP A 92 -16.21 -2.09 -2.33
CA ASP A 92 -16.36 -1.21 -3.50
C ASP A 92 -15.72 -1.80 -4.77
N ILE A 93 -14.61 -2.55 -4.62
CA ILE A 93 -13.93 -3.25 -5.73
C ILE A 93 -14.22 -4.76 -5.81
N ASP A 94 -15.20 -5.27 -5.05
CA ASP A 94 -15.59 -6.68 -5.02
C ASP A 94 -14.40 -7.66 -4.84
N THR A 95 -13.45 -7.30 -3.96
CA THR A 95 -12.24 -8.11 -3.70
C THR A 95 -12.07 -8.35 -2.19
N PRO A 96 -12.87 -9.25 -1.58
CA PRO A 96 -12.86 -9.49 -0.13
C PRO A 96 -11.60 -10.20 0.38
N GLU A 97 -10.73 -10.68 -0.52
CA GLU A 97 -9.49 -11.40 -0.16
C GLU A 97 -8.35 -10.48 0.27
N LEU A 98 -8.45 -9.17 0.00
CA LEU A 98 -7.48 -8.17 0.42
C LEU A 98 -7.73 -7.83 1.89
N ASP A 99 -6.68 -7.88 2.71
CA ASP A 99 -6.78 -7.85 4.17
C ASP A 99 -5.91 -6.77 4.84
N VAL A 100 -5.14 -6.01 4.03
CA VAL A 100 -4.26 -4.96 4.54
C VAL A 100 -4.39 -3.66 3.75
N VAL A 101 -4.61 -2.55 4.46
CA VAL A 101 -4.48 -1.19 3.92
C VAL A 101 -3.08 -0.68 4.24
N SER A 102 -2.28 -0.44 3.22
CA SER A 102 -0.89 0.05 3.38
C SER A 102 -0.74 1.56 3.15
N TYR A 103 -1.72 2.17 2.48
CA TYR A 103 -1.81 3.62 2.26
C TYR A 103 -3.27 3.99 2.02
N CYS A 104 -3.70 5.13 2.56
CA CYS A 104 -4.96 5.78 2.20
C CYS A 104 -4.90 7.26 2.61
N ASP A 105 -5.16 8.17 1.66
CA ASP A 105 -5.24 9.63 1.90
C ASP A 105 -6.66 10.19 1.66
N GLY A 106 -7.60 9.32 1.29
CA GLY A 106 -8.97 9.68 0.95
C GLY A 106 -9.19 10.00 -0.53
N GLU A 107 -8.16 10.07 -1.36
CA GLU A 107 -8.27 10.18 -2.82
C GLU A 107 -7.73 8.91 -3.50
N TRP A 108 -6.64 8.39 -2.94
CA TRP A 108 -5.96 7.17 -3.35
C TRP A 108 -5.81 6.21 -2.17
N ALA A 109 -5.87 4.92 -2.47
CA ALA A 109 -5.54 3.89 -1.50
C ALA A 109 -4.74 2.74 -2.13
N LYS A 110 -3.91 2.11 -1.30
CA LYS A 110 -3.14 0.91 -1.63
C LYS A 110 -3.51 -0.19 -0.66
N ILE A 111 -4.21 -1.19 -1.18
CA ILE A 111 -4.64 -2.38 -0.45
C ILE A 111 -3.96 -3.61 -1.00
N GLY A 112 -3.77 -4.61 -0.17
CA GLY A 112 -3.13 -5.86 -0.55
C GLY A 112 -3.64 -7.03 0.24
N LYS A 113 -3.09 -8.20 -0.09
CA LYS A 113 -3.26 -9.41 0.70
C LYS A 113 -1.95 -9.75 1.37
N ASN A 114 -1.97 -9.87 2.69
CA ASN A 114 -0.79 -10.15 3.49
C ASN A 114 -0.12 -11.46 3.05
N GLN A 115 1.21 -11.49 3.13
CA GLN A 115 2.04 -12.62 2.69
C GLN A 115 1.91 -12.97 1.19
N THR A 116 1.41 -12.05 0.38
CA THR A 116 1.40 -12.16 -1.08
C THR A 116 1.94 -10.87 -1.70
N ASP A 117 2.20 -10.90 -3.00
CA ASP A 117 2.51 -9.74 -3.84
C ASP A 117 1.26 -9.09 -4.44
N TRP A 118 0.05 -9.56 -4.08
CA TRP A 118 -1.19 -9.00 -4.59
C TRP A 118 -1.47 -7.64 -3.96
N ILE A 119 -1.27 -6.59 -4.77
CA ILE A 119 -1.47 -5.19 -4.42
C ILE A 119 -2.40 -4.56 -5.44
N VAL A 120 -3.43 -3.86 -4.94
CA VAL A 120 -4.37 -3.09 -5.74
C VAL A 120 -4.29 -1.61 -5.34
N ARG A 121 -4.31 -0.73 -6.35
CA ARG A 121 -4.33 0.73 -6.20
C ARG A 121 -5.68 1.21 -6.68
N ILE A 122 -6.37 1.98 -5.85
CA ILE A 122 -7.74 2.42 -6.10
C ILE A 122 -7.85 3.93 -5.90
N HIS A 123 -8.75 4.54 -6.65
CA HIS A 123 -9.06 5.98 -6.64
C HIS A 123 -10.49 6.21 -6.20
N TRP A 124 -10.74 7.31 -5.49
CA TRP A 124 -12.07 7.72 -5.05
C TRP A 124 -12.77 8.55 -6.13
N ASP A 125 -13.82 8.01 -6.76
CA ASP A 125 -14.54 8.71 -7.86
C ASP A 125 -15.49 9.83 -7.40
N GLY A 126 -15.53 10.12 -6.09
CA GLY A 126 -16.50 11.00 -5.46
C GLY A 126 -17.62 10.26 -4.72
N SER A 127 -17.83 8.98 -5.02
CA SER A 127 -18.93 8.17 -4.46
C SER A 127 -18.49 6.80 -3.94
N ARG A 128 -17.54 6.15 -4.62
CA ARG A 128 -16.99 4.84 -4.27
C ARG A 128 -15.53 4.74 -4.67
N TRP A 129 -14.85 3.74 -4.14
CA TRP A 129 -13.53 3.36 -4.64
C TRP A 129 -13.62 2.60 -5.95
N VAL A 130 -12.72 2.91 -6.86
CA VAL A 130 -12.61 2.25 -8.17
C VAL A 130 -11.16 1.90 -8.43
N GLN A 131 -10.90 0.70 -8.91
CA GLN A 131 -9.58 0.34 -9.45
C GLN A 131 -9.45 0.91 -10.87
N PRO A 132 -8.49 1.82 -11.15
CA PRO A 132 -8.20 2.22 -12.51
C PRO A 132 -7.80 1.01 -13.35
N GLU A 133 -8.33 0.93 -14.57
CA GLU A 133 -8.05 -0.14 -15.52
C GLU A 133 -6.59 -0.04 -16.00
N PHE A 134 -5.94 -1.18 -16.18
CA PHE A 134 -4.58 -1.18 -16.71
C PHE A 134 -4.62 -0.82 -18.19
N ASP A 135 -3.74 0.07 -18.60
CA ASP A 135 -3.57 0.43 -20.01
C ASP A 135 -2.74 -0.63 -20.77
N GLY A 136 -2.04 -1.48 -20.03
CA GLY A 136 -1.17 -2.48 -20.61
C GLY A 136 -0.63 -3.47 -19.60
N GLU A 137 0.34 -4.26 -20.05
CA GLU A 137 1.05 -5.26 -19.27
C GLU A 137 2.56 -5.18 -19.52
N LYS A 138 3.32 -5.40 -18.45
CA LYS A 138 4.77 -5.52 -18.47
C LYS A 138 5.19 -6.69 -19.34
N ARG A 139 6.04 -6.43 -20.33
CA ARG A 139 6.59 -7.48 -21.23
C ARG A 139 7.71 -8.28 -20.60
N MET A 140 8.46 -7.65 -19.69
CA MET A 140 9.63 -8.23 -19.05
C MET A 140 9.39 -8.39 -17.54
N GLY A 141 9.96 -9.44 -16.95
CA GLY A 141 9.79 -9.72 -15.52
C GLY A 141 8.49 -10.49 -15.22
N MET A 142 7.93 -10.29 -14.02
CA MET A 142 6.63 -10.84 -13.66
C MET A 142 5.54 -10.11 -14.42
N THR A 143 4.60 -10.87 -15.01
CA THR A 143 3.43 -10.30 -15.68
C THR A 143 2.65 -9.45 -14.68
N GLN A 144 2.60 -8.15 -14.93
CA GLN A 144 1.92 -7.17 -14.10
C GLN A 144 1.29 -6.12 -15.02
N GLY A 145 0.07 -5.70 -14.69
CA GLY A 145 -0.56 -4.57 -15.35
C GLY A 145 0.24 -3.27 -15.14
N CYS A 146 0.25 -2.40 -16.14
CA CYS A 146 0.90 -1.11 -16.09
C CYS A 146 -0.06 0.00 -16.55
N TYR A 147 0.27 1.24 -16.16
CA TYR A 147 -0.53 2.41 -16.49
C TYR A 147 0.24 3.40 -17.35
N LEU A 148 -0.49 4.11 -18.21
CA LEU A 148 -0.01 5.30 -18.88
C LEU A 148 -0.27 6.52 -17.99
N ARG A 149 0.56 7.56 -18.10
CA ARG A 149 0.41 8.75 -17.24
C ARG A 149 -0.81 9.57 -17.63
N GLU A 150 -1.13 9.58 -18.92
CA GLU A 150 -2.27 10.25 -19.52
C GLU A 150 -3.62 9.70 -19.02
N SER A 151 -3.69 8.42 -18.63
CA SER A 151 -4.90 7.78 -18.10
C SER A 151 -5.34 8.37 -16.76
N PHE A 152 -4.44 9.12 -16.10
CA PHE A 152 -4.70 9.83 -14.85
C PHE A 152 -4.98 11.32 -15.04
N ALA A 153 -5.14 11.82 -16.28
CA ALA A 153 -5.31 13.25 -16.53
C ALA A 153 -6.54 13.85 -15.82
N ASP A 154 -7.64 13.09 -15.72
CA ASP A 154 -8.91 13.55 -15.15
C ASP A 154 -9.04 13.28 -13.65
N ILE A 155 -8.33 12.27 -13.13
CA ILE A 155 -8.43 11.82 -11.73
C ILE A 155 -7.20 12.17 -10.89
N GLY A 156 -6.22 12.85 -11.48
CA GLY A 156 -4.96 13.19 -10.82
C GLY A 156 -4.00 12.00 -10.77
N LEU A 157 -2.70 12.30 -10.70
CA LEU A 157 -1.69 11.25 -10.61
C LEU A 157 -1.68 10.63 -9.20
N PRO A 158 -1.50 9.31 -9.09
CA PRO A 158 -1.28 8.67 -7.80
C PRO A 158 -0.08 9.27 -7.05
N PRO A 159 -0.14 9.37 -5.71
CA PRO A 159 1.00 9.76 -4.89
C PRO A 159 2.22 8.86 -5.12
N ALA A 160 3.43 9.39 -4.91
CA ALA A 160 4.66 8.64 -5.10
C ALA A 160 4.74 7.40 -4.18
N GLU A 161 4.14 7.50 -3.00
CA GLU A 161 4.04 6.45 -1.98
C GLU A 161 3.35 5.18 -2.51
N LEU A 162 2.44 5.30 -3.49
CA LEU A 162 1.75 4.13 -4.06
C LEU A 162 2.66 3.28 -4.97
N THR A 163 3.80 3.82 -5.41
CA THR A 163 4.72 3.15 -6.36
C THR A 163 3.93 2.54 -7.53
N THR A 164 3.31 3.39 -8.35
CA THR A 164 2.47 2.96 -9.48
C THR A 164 3.33 2.40 -10.62
N PRO A 165 3.02 1.19 -11.15
CA PRO A 165 3.74 0.63 -12.29
C PRO A 165 3.33 1.35 -13.57
N TYR A 166 4.20 2.21 -14.10
CA TYR A 166 3.96 2.86 -15.39
C TYR A 166 4.46 2.00 -16.54
N CYS A 167 3.75 2.00 -17.68
CA CYS A 167 4.19 1.30 -18.88
C CYS A 167 5.45 1.96 -19.47
N GLU A 168 6.32 1.14 -20.04
CA GLU A 168 7.57 1.53 -20.66
C GLU A 168 7.59 1.15 -22.13
N ALA A 169 8.58 1.69 -22.86
CA ALA A 169 8.78 1.33 -24.26
C ALA A 169 9.04 -0.18 -24.40
N GLY A 170 8.15 -0.87 -25.11
CA GLY A 170 8.24 -2.31 -25.33
C GLY A 170 7.22 -3.15 -24.53
N ASP A 171 6.48 -2.53 -23.61
CA ASP A 171 5.33 -3.16 -22.95
C ASP A 171 4.16 -3.35 -23.94
N VAL A 172 3.23 -4.24 -23.59
CA VAL A 172 2.01 -4.47 -24.37
C VAL A 172 0.95 -3.49 -23.89
N ILE A 173 0.36 -2.71 -24.81
CA ILE A 173 -0.68 -1.73 -24.52
C ILE A 173 -1.99 -2.21 -25.17
N TYR A 174 -3.12 -2.03 -24.48
CA TYR A 174 -4.44 -2.52 -24.89
C TYR A 174 -5.35 -1.42 -25.44
#